data_AF-A0A699VRA9-F1
#
_entry.id   AF-A0A699VRA9-F1
#
_cell.length_a   1.000
_cell.length_b   1.000
_cell.length_c   1.000
_cell.angle_alpha   90.00
_cell.angle_beta   90.00
_cell.angle_gamma   90.00
#
_symmetry.space_group_name_H-M   'P 1'
#
loop_
_entity.id
_entity.type
_entity.pdbx_description
1 polymer ?
#
loop_
_entity_poly.entity_id
_entity_poly.type
_entity_poly.pdbx_seq_one_letter_code
_entity_poly.pdbx_strand_id
1 'polypeptide(L)' 'MTPEIPSIHDQPIVSEFPNVFPDELLGIPLVREVEFNIELIPGAKPISKAPYR' A
#
# COMPACT_ATOMS: atom_id res chain seq x y z
N MET A 1 8.75 -1.24 -32.07
CA MET A 1 8.37 -2.43 -31.30
C MET A 1 8.84 -2.22 -29.87
N THR A 2 7.96 -1.75 -29.00
CA THR A 2 8.22 -1.80 -27.55
C THR A 2 8.32 -3.27 -27.14
N PRO A 3 9.28 -3.68 -26.31
CA PRO A 3 9.26 -5.03 -25.76
C PRO A 3 7.99 -5.18 -24.92
N GLU A 4 7.18 -6.19 -25.24
CA GLU A 4 6.07 -6.62 -24.40
C GLU A 4 6.66 -6.98 -23.03
N ILE A 5 6.40 -6.16 -22.01
CA ILE A 5 6.78 -6.47 -20.63
C ILE A 5 5.79 -7.54 -20.15
N PRO A 6 6.26 -8.71 -19.70
CA PRO A 6 5.36 -9.75 -19.20
C PRO A 6 4.43 -9.20 -18.13
N SER A 7 3.16 -9.58 -18.20
CA SER A 7 2.18 -9.18 -17.19
C SER A 7 2.56 -9.85 -15.86
N ILE A 8 2.35 -9.15 -14.74
CA ILE A 8 2.51 -9.75 -13.41
C ILE A 8 1.62 -10.99 -13.25
N HIS A 9 0.49 -11.02 -13.95
CA HIS A 9 -0.45 -12.14 -14.01
C HIS A 9 0.09 -13.38 -14.72
N ASP A 10 1.18 -13.26 -15.49
CA ASP A 10 1.84 -14.40 -16.14
C ASP A 10 2.76 -15.19 -15.18
N GLN A 11 2.98 -14.68 -13.96
CA GLN A 11 3.80 -15.34 -12.96
C GLN A 11 2.99 -16.41 -12.22
N PRO A 12 3.46 -17.68 -12.15
CA PRO A 12 2.73 -18.78 -11.48
C PRO A 12 2.38 -18.50 -10.02
N ILE A 13 3.22 -17.74 -9.32
CA ILE A 13 2.96 -17.37 -7.93
C ILE A 13 1.75 -16.42 -7.80
N VAL A 14 1.46 -15.61 -8.80
CA VAL A 14 0.33 -14.65 -8.74
C VAL A 14 -0.99 -15.38 -8.92
N SER A 15 -1.04 -16.43 -9.75
CA SER A 15 -2.24 -17.24 -9.94
C SER A 15 -2.59 -18.11 -8.73
N GLU A 16 -1.62 -18.44 -7.88
CA GLU A 16 -1.85 -19.10 -6.58
C GLU A 16 -2.51 -18.16 -5.54
N PHE A 17 -2.38 -16.84 -5.71
CA PHE A 17 -2.89 -15.82 -4.78
C PHE A 17 -3.71 -14.72 -5.47
N PRO A 18 -4.85 -15.07 -6.10
CA PRO A 18 -5.63 -14.12 -6.91
C PRO A 18 -6.22 -12.95 -6.10
N ASN A 19 -6.40 -13.12 -4.79
CA ASN A 19 -6.93 -12.08 -3.90
C ASN A 19 -5.84 -11.15 -3.31
N VAL A 20 -4.56 -11.50 -3.45
CA VAL A 20 -3.43 -10.72 -2.91
C VAL A 20 -3.00 -9.64 -3.90
N PHE A 21 -3.20 -9.87 -5.20
CA PHE A 21 -2.88 -8.95 -6.28
C PHE A 21 -4.14 -8.52 -7.04
N PRO A 22 -5.12 -7.86 -6.38
CA PRO A 22 -6.27 -7.34 -7.08
C PRO A 22 -5.86 -6.19 -8.00
N ASP A 23 -6.53 -6.06 -9.15
CA ASP A 23 -6.32 -4.95 -10.08
C ASP A 23 -6.64 -3.58 -9.44
N GLU A 24 -7.50 -3.58 -8.40
CA GLU A 24 -7.84 -2.42 -7.58
C GLU A 24 -7.45 -2.66 -6.11
N LEU A 25 -6.83 -1.67 -5.47
CA LEU A 25 -6.48 -1.75 -4.05
C LEU A 25 -7.75 -1.71 -3.18
N LEU A 26 -8.12 -2.84 -2.58
CA LEU A 26 -9.11 -2.88 -1.52
C LEU A 26 -8.55 -2.09 -0.32
N GLY A 27 -9.22 -0.99 0.04
CA GLY A 27 -8.76 -0.09 1.09
C GLY A 27 -8.38 -0.80 2.39
N ILE A 28 -7.54 -0.16 3.20
CA ILE A 28 -7.05 -0.78 4.43
C ILE A 28 -8.24 -1.02 5.38
N PRO A 29 -8.45 -2.25 5.90
CA PRO A 29 -9.52 -2.52 6.83
C PRO A 29 -9.42 -1.60 8.05
N LEU A 30 -10.56 -1.03 8.45
CA LEU A 30 -10.66 -0.10 9.58
C LEU A 30 -10.19 -0.75 10.88
N VAL A 31 -10.44 -2.05 11.02
CA VAL A 31 -9.95 -2.88 12.12
C VAL A 31 -8.69 -3.58 11.65
N ARG A 32 -7.56 -3.21 12.26
CA ARG A 32 -6.29 -3.93 12.10
C ARG A 32 -6.14 -4.87 13.29
N GLU A 33 -5.59 -6.06 13.06
CA GLU A 33 -5.30 -7.01 14.15
C GLU A 33 -4.23 -6.51 15.12
N VAL A 34 -3.43 -5.52 14.69
CA VAL A 34 -2.37 -4.91 15.47
C VAL A 34 -2.52 -3.39 15.55
N GLU A 35 -2.27 -2.86 16.74
CA GLU A 35 -2.21 -1.43 17.01
C GLU A 35 -0.87 -0.85 16.53
N PHE A 36 -0.92 0.24 15.76
CA PHE A 36 0.27 0.93 15.29
C PHE A 36 0.62 2.09 16.23
N ASN A 37 1.80 2.04 16.83
CA ASN A 37 2.33 3.13 17.65
C ASN A 37 3.27 4.00 16.81
N ILE A 38 3.17 5.32 16.96
CA ILE A 38 4.10 6.28 16.35
C ILE A 38 5.02 6.79 17.46
N GLU A 39 6.26 6.33 17.45
CA GLU A 39 7.28 6.83 18.37
C GLU A 39 7.82 8.16 17.86
N LEU A 40 7.71 9.19 18.70
CA LEU A 40 8.27 10.50 18.41
C LEU A 40 9.67 10.62 18.99
N ILE A 41 10.58 11.20 18.22
CA ILE A 41 11.87 11.62 18.76
C ILE A 41 11.64 12.69 19.85
N PRO A 42 12.46 12.71 20.93
CA PRO A 42 12.38 13.76 21.94
C PRO A 42 12.45 15.16 21.30
N GLY A 43 11.48 16.01 21.60
CA GLY A 43 11.41 17.38 21.07
C GLY A 43 10.61 17.54 19.76
N ALA A 44 10.03 16.48 19.21
CA ALA A 44 9.08 16.59 18.11
C ALA A 44 7.87 17.49 18.48
N LYS A 45 7.42 18.31 17.54
CA LYS A 45 6.27 19.21 17.71
C LYS A 45 5.22 18.90 16.64
N PRO A 46 3.93 19.10 16.93
CA PRO A 46 2.88 19.00 15.91
C PRO A 46 3.14 19.97 14.76
N ILE A 47 2.86 19.54 13.53
CA ILE A 47 2.94 20.36 12.32
C ILE A 47 1.54 20.52 11.72
N SER A 48 1.24 21.71 11.21
CA SER A 48 0.03 22.01 10.45
C SER A 48 0.41 22.73 9.16
N LYS A 49 -0.16 22.29 8.04
CA LYS A 49 0.05 22.89 6.72
C LYS A 49 -1.30 23.06 6.03
N ALA A 50 -1.53 24.23 5.43
CA ALA A 50 -2.75 24.48 4.67
C ALA A 50 -2.85 23.51 3.45
N PRO A 51 -4.07 23.08 3.07
CA PRO A 51 -4.28 22.31 1.85
C PRO A 51 -3.78 23.05 0.60
N TYR A 52 -3.32 22.29 -0.39
CA TYR A 52 -2.95 22.84 -1.70
C TYR A 52 -4.21 23.27 -2.48
N ARG A 53 -4.05 24.16 -3.46
CA ARG A 53 -5.14 24.60 -4.35
C ARG A 53 -5.07 23.89 -5.70
#